data_AF-A0A8H5CAJ6-F1
#
_entry.id   AF-A0A8H5CAJ6-F1
#
_cell.length_a   1.000
_cell.length_b   1.000
_cell.length_c   1.000
_cell.angle_alpha   90.00
_cell.angle_beta   90.00
_cell.angle_gamma   90.00
#
_symmetry.space_group_name_H-M   'P 1'
#
loop_
_entity.id
_entity.type
_entity.pdbx_description
1 polymer ?
#
loop_
_entity_poly.entity_id
_entity_poly.type
_entity_poly.pdbx_seq_one_letter_code
_entity_poly.pdbx_strand_id
1 'polypeptide(L)'
;MSLCGEDCSIQICPVCAPPERQNDVVDLLLYLKLEDILVDEETLENLLITLPNCGHVFTVETLDGICHMNDYYTKRVIQPGGLEVWSGLKSPDRDGIAPPPVCPTCRSAITSPRYGRTFKRANLDILERNVISDMTQRLDVIQVDLSGVSQSNLEAELVQSAGKAVFDSSPLTEKNRKLMLRKRASVLRDQNGPVSINELLPTNLALFHISKDVSTKWLKITTRLTGIYSKVVEVTKVRSPHITAWEGAFSYLYEQELKAYGEDPSHLPAHPEQNAMHVARIRVGQPQPQADRRFSVEAIWMTLRIRFILVSLANAFRKEAAQRENEYPVEEHRQWASFTIFVLDTCIKDAELAVERSTQSGARRQITVSMLLAMRANLERFRFNMEMKQTSGMLKDLDVRNELFKQAHEEAEVLKNDISTVTRAHLSRLPDDRREWLPTNFVDGAGMILGEWKEIARSLKSETFYEPVSLDEKISIVRAFNFSHTGHFYTCRNGHVFVIGECGGAMQASRCPECGEPVGGSSHRLDNTNRQALDFEDIARDQGAQRSPWNW
;
A
#
# COMPACT_ATOMS: atom_id res chain seq x y z
N MET A 1 1.11 -23.68 46.05
CA MET A 1 1.80 -22.80 45.10
C MET A 1 1.94 -21.45 45.77
N SER A 2 3.14 -20.86 45.78
CA SER A 2 3.31 -19.49 46.27
C SER A 2 2.57 -18.51 45.33
N LEU A 3 1.98 -17.46 45.89
CA LEU A 3 1.18 -16.49 45.12
C LEU A 3 2.02 -15.78 44.04
N CYS A 4 3.28 -15.45 44.35
CA CYS A 4 4.19 -14.73 43.46
C CYS A 4 5.03 -15.63 42.53
N GLY A 5 5.19 -16.91 42.86
CA GLY A 5 6.06 -17.84 42.13
C GLY A 5 7.57 -17.60 42.30
N GLU A 6 7.95 -16.65 43.14
CA GLU A 6 9.35 -16.36 43.49
C GLU A 6 9.93 -17.40 44.47
N ASP A 7 11.26 -17.44 44.57
CA ASP A 7 11.94 -18.19 45.62
C ASP A 7 11.55 -17.62 47.00
N CYS A 8 11.13 -18.49 47.92
CA CYS A 8 10.79 -18.08 49.27
C CYS A 8 12.01 -17.52 50.03
N SER A 9 13.24 -17.89 49.63
CA SER A 9 14.47 -17.42 50.27
C SER A 9 14.69 -15.91 50.14
N ILE A 10 14.11 -15.28 49.11
CA ILE A 10 14.23 -13.84 48.86
C ILE A 10 13.11 -13.03 49.51
N GLN A 11 12.08 -13.69 50.06
CA GLN A 11 10.92 -12.99 50.63
C GLN A 11 11.24 -12.46 52.02
N ILE A 12 10.85 -11.21 52.26
CA ILE A 12 11.08 -10.53 53.55
C ILE A 12 9.77 -10.52 54.34
N CYS A 13 9.83 -11.10 55.52
CA CYS A 13 8.71 -11.15 56.46
C CYS A 13 8.80 -9.96 57.43
N PRO A 14 7.69 -9.28 57.76
CA PRO A 14 7.65 -8.22 58.78
C PRO A 14 8.24 -8.64 60.13
N VAL A 15 8.04 -9.89 60.54
CA VAL A 15 8.54 -10.41 61.83
C VAL A 15 10.04 -10.71 61.81
N CYS A 16 10.58 -11.11 60.65
CA CYS A 16 11.97 -11.54 60.51
C CYS A 16 12.89 -10.45 59.93
N ALA A 17 12.32 -9.32 59.48
CA ALA A 17 13.06 -8.26 58.82
C ALA A 17 13.99 -7.52 59.81
N PRO A 18 15.21 -7.12 59.38
CA PRO A 18 16.09 -6.29 60.18
C PRO A 18 15.38 -4.98 60.58
N PRO A 19 15.71 -4.39 61.75
CA PRO A 19 15.09 -3.14 62.23
C PRO A 19 15.17 -1.99 61.22
N GLU A 20 16.23 -1.98 60.40
CA GLU A 20 16.46 -0.98 59.36
C GLU A 20 15.40 -0.98 58.26
N ARG A 21 14.75 -2.13 58.02
CA ARG A 21 13.74 -2.32 56.96
C ARG A 21 12.29 -2.20 57.45
N GLN A 22 12.08 -2.12 58.77
CA GLN A 22 10.74 -1.98 59.35
C GLN A 22 10.04 -0.69 58.92
N ASN A 23 10.84 0.35 58.63
CA ASN A 23 10.36 1.64 58.15
C ASN A 23 10.17 1.70 56.62
N ASP A 24 10.46 0.62 55.88
CA ASP A 24 10.24 0.58 54.43
C ASP A 24 8.74 0.74 54.15
N VAL A 25 8.36 1.69 53.29
CA VAL A 25 6.98 1.83 52.82
C VAL A 25 6.71 0.72 51.81
N VAL A 26 5.82 -0.20 52.16
CA VAL A 26 5.49 -1.39 51.36
C VAL A 26 4.13 -1.28 50.68
N ASP A 27 3.21 -0.49 51.22
CA ASP A 27 1.96 -0.14 50.55
C ASP A 27 2.00 1.31 50.07
N LEU A 28 1.80 1.53 48.77
CA LEU A 28 1.84 2.88 48.18
C LEU A 28 0.46 3.52 48.02
N LEU A 29 -0.62 2.77 48.27
CA LEU A 29 -1.99 3.28 48.23
C LEU A 29 -2.33 3.94 49.57
N LEU A 30 -2.01 3.26 50.67
CA LEU A 30 -2.27 3.69 52.04
C LEU A 30 -1.03 4.20 52.78
N TYR A 31 0.16 4.15 52.14
CA TYR A 31 1.44 4.56 52.72
C TYR A 31 1.80 3.77 53.99
N LEU A 32 1.45 2.48 54.04
CA LEU A 32 1.77 1.59 55.15
C LEU A 32 3.22 1.14 55.11
N LYS A 33 3.86 1.08 56.27
CA LYS A 33 5.20 0.54 56.42
C LYS A 33 5.17 -0.96 56.62
N LEU A 34 6.33 -1.61 56.51
CA LEU A 34 6.47 -3.03 56.75
C LEU A 34 5.99 -3.46 58.15
N GLU A 35 6.21 -2.61 59.18
CA GLU A 35 5.74 -2.85 60.55
C GLU A 35 4.20 -2.80 60.70
N ASP A 36 3.51 -2.11 59.80
CA ASP A 36 2.07 -1.90 59.85
C ASP A 36 1.27 -3.05 59.19
N ILE A 37 1.96 -4.03 58.57
CA ILE A 37 1.35 -5.13 57.84
C ILE A 37 0.91 -6.26 58.77
N LEU A 38 -0.36 -6.65 58.69
CA LEU A 38 -0.96 -7.70 59.50
C LEU A 38 -0.72 -9.08 58.85
N VAL A 39 0.28 -9.81 59.34
CA VAL A 39 0.70 -11.11 58.80
C VAL A 39 -0.38 -12.21 58.92
N ASP A 40 -1.31 -12.05 59.87
CA ASP A 40 -2.39 -13.01 60.13
C ASP A 40 -3.56 -12.90 59.15
N GLU A 41 -3.63 -11.81 58.36
CA GLU A 41 -4.68 -11.58 57.37
C GLU A 41 -4.19 -11.96 55.96
N GLU A 42 -4.77 -13.02 55.37
CA GLU A 42 -4.45 -13.46 54.00
C GLU A 42 -5.13 -12.59 52.91
N THR A 43 -5.21 -11.28 53.10
CA THR A 43 -5.74 -10.33 52.12
C THR A 43 -4.64 -9.83 51.19
N LEU A 44 -5.01 -9.43 49.96
CA LEU A 44 -4.05 -8.90 48.97
C LEU A 44 -3.35 -7.61 49.45
N GLU A 45 -3.97 -6.89 50.40
CA GLU A 45 -3.45 -5.68 51.04
C GLU A 45 -2.33 -6.01 52.03
N ASN A 46 -2.33 -7.22 52.62
CA ASN A 46 -1.34 -7.64 53.62
C ASN A 46 -0.33 -8.68 53.10
N LEU A 47 -0.56 -9.25 51.91
CA LEU A 47 0.40 -10.15 51.27
C LEU A 47 1.54 -9.37 50.61
N LEU A 48 2.78 -9.80 50.87
CA LEU A 48 3.98 -9.12 50.39
C LEU A 48 4.69 -9.88 49.27
N ILE A 49 5.30 -9.13 48.36
CA ILE A 49 6.21 -9.65 47.33
C ILE A 49 7.51 -8.85 47.40
N THR A 50 8.62 -9.57 47.54
CA THR A 50 9.97 -9.01 47.39
C THR A 50 10.44 -9.16 45.94
N LEU A 51 10.83 -8.05 45.32
CA LEU A 51 11.30 -8.04 43.94
C LEU A 51 12.73 -8.59 43.85
N PRO A 52 13.01 -9.61 43.01
CA PRO A 52 14.31 -10.30 42.98
C PRO A 52 15.47 -9.41 42.55
N ASN A 53 15.24 -8.47 41.62
CA ASN A 53 16.30 -7.66 41.01
C ASN A 53 16.77 -6.51 41.91
N CYS A 54 15.93 -6.03 42.83
CA CYS A 54 16.23 -4.83 43.63
C CYS A 54 15.98 -5.00 45.13
N GLY A 55 15.38 -6.11 45.59
CA GLY A 55 15.16 -6.41 47.00
C GLY A 55 14.11 -5.53 47.69
N HIS A 56 13.42 -4.65 46.96
CA HIS A 56 12.31 -3.86 47.50
C HIS A 56 11.06 -4.73 47.70
N VAL A 57 10.33 -4.46 48.78
CA VAL A 57 9.16 -5.22 49.22
C VAL A 57 7.93 -4.35 49.02
N PHE A 58 6.86 -4.93 48.48
CA PHE A 58 5.60 -4.24 48.31
C PHE A 58 4.41 -5.15 48.60
N THR A 59 3.27 -4.57 48.93
CA THR A 59 2.00 -5.29 48.98
C THR A 59 1.59 -5.76 47.59
N VAL A 60 0.90 -6.91 47.56
CA VAL A 60 0.36 -7.50 46.34
C VAL A 60 -0.60 -6.53 45.64
N GLU A 61 -1.44 -5.84 46.40
CA GLU A 61 -2.36 -4.83 45.88
C GLU A 61 -1.62 -3.70 45.16
N THR A 62 -0.58 -3.14 45.79
CA THR A 62 0.26 -2.10 45.19
C THR A 62 0.86 -2.55 43.86
N LEU A 63 1.48 -3.73 43.83
CA LEU A 63 2.09 -4.25 42.60
C LEU A 63 1.06 -4.66 41.53
N ASP A 64 -0.13 -5.11 41.92
CA ASP A 64 -1.23 -5.40 41.00
C ASP A 64 -1.76 -4.16 40.31
N GLY A 65 -1.85 -3.05 41.05
CA GLY A 65 -2.18 -1.74 40.52
C GLY A 65 -1.14 -1.26 39.51
N ILE A 66 0.15 -1.29 39.87
CA ILE A 66 1.26 -0.86 39.00
C ILE A 66 1.36 -1.71 37.73
N CYS A 67 1.13 -3.02 37.86
CA CYS A 67 1.17 -3.95 36.74
C CYS A 67 -0.13 -4.02 35.93
N HIS A 68 -1.17 -3.27 36.31
CA HIS A 68 -2.48 -3.25 35.64
C HIS A 68 -3.06 -4.66 35.40
N MET A 69 -3.07 -5.51 36.43
CA MET A 69 -3.48 -6.92 36.30
C MET A 69 -4.90 -7.11 35.73
N ASN A 70 -5.80 -6.15 35.95
CA ASN A 70 -7.18 -6.17 35.43
C ASN A 70 -7.27 -6.18 33.88
N ASP A 71 -6.21 -5.74 33.18
CA ASP A 71 -6.19 -5.75 31.72
C ASP A 71 -5.96 -7.16 31.14
N TYR A 72 -5.38 -8.05 31.94
CA TYR A 72 -4.90 -9.37 31.52
C TYR A 72 -5.67 -10.53 32.15
N TYR A 73 -6.51 -10.26 33.14
CA TYR A 73 -7.26 -11.26 33.88
C TYR A 73 -8.68 -10.76 34.16
N THR A 74 -9.66 -11.67 34.16
CA THR A 74 -11.04 -11.37 34.55
C THR A 74 -11.29 -11.80 35.98
N LYS A 75 -12.09 -11.03 36.71
CA LYS A 75 -12.52 -11.37 38.07
C LYS A 75 -13.95 -11.91 38.07
N ARG A 76 -14.23 -12.88 38.93
CA ARG A 76 -15.58 -13.36 39.24
C ARG A 76 -15.88 -13.07 40.70
N VAL A 77 -17.05 -12.51 40.92
CA VAL A 77 -17.62 -12.30 42.25
C VAL A 77 -18.23 -13.62 42.71
N ILE A 78 -17.75 -14.19 43.82
CA ILE A 78 -18.24 -15.49 44.33
C ILE A 78 -19.66 -15.35 44.92
N GLN A 79 -19.99 -14.20 45.51
CA GLN A 79 -21.31 -13.86 46.06
C GLN A 79 -21.58 -12.36 45.91
N PRO A 80 -22.82 -11.87 45.72
CA PRO A 80 -23.11 -10.44 45.61
C PRO A 80 -22.59 -9.67 46.84
N GLY A 81 -21.59 -8.80 46.64
CA GLY A 81 -20.89 -8.08 47.72
C GLY A 81 -19.71 -8.83 48.37
N GLY A 82 -19.31 -9.97 47.82
CA GLY A 82 -18.19 -10.80 48.31
C GLY A 82 -16.87 -10.60 47.55
N LEU A 83 -15.83 -11.33 47.99
CA LEU A 83 -14.46 -11.25 47.49
C LEU A 83 -14.37 -11.53 45.98
N GLU A 84 -13.69 -10.64 45.25
CA GLU A 84 -13.41 -10.83 43.82
C GLU A 84 -12.23 -11.80 43.65
N VAL A 85 -12.43 -12.88 42.91
CA VAL A 85 -11.37 -13.86 42.62
C VAL A 85 -11.04 -13.86 41.14
N TRP A 86 -9.75 -13.88 40.81
CA TRP A 86 -9.26 -14.03 39.44
C TRP A 86 -9.79 -15.34 38.85
N SER A 87 -10.54 -15.25 37.77
CA SER A 87 -11.40 -16.32 37.24
C SER A 87 -11.05 -16.75 35.81
N GLY A 88 -10.34 -15.91 35.07
CA GLY A 88 -10.00 -16.19 33.68
C GLY A 88 -8.95 -15.26 33.12
N LEU A 89 -8.49 -15.59 31.92
CA LEU A 89 -7.55 -14.78 31.16
C LEU A 89 -8.31 -13.76 30.32
N LYS A 90 -7.88 -12.51 30.36
CA LYS A 90 -8.31 -11.44 29.46
C LYS A 90 -7.19 -11.13 28.47
N SER A 91 -7.54 -10.78 27.25
CA SER A 91 -6.60 -10.09 26.35
C SER A 91 -6.87 -8.60 26.46
N PRO A 92 -5.84 -7.75 26.62
CA PRO A 92 -6.04 -6.32 26.74
C PRO A 92 -6.75 -5.79 25.49
N ASP A 93 -7.74 -4.92 25.70
CA ASP A 93 -8.43 -4.20 24.63
C ASP A 93 -7.38 -3.29 23.97
N ARG A 94 -7.10 -3.51 22.69
CA ARG A 94 -6.08 -2.75 21.95
C ARG A 94 -6.35 -1.27 22.09
N ASP A 95 -5.41 -0.52 22.66
CA ASP A 95 -4.94 0.79 22.19
C ASP A 95 -3.78 1.29 23.09
N GLY A 96 -2.55 1.02 22.69
CA GLY A 96 -1.35 1.57 23.33
C GLY A 96 -0.17 0.60 23.48
N ILE A 97 1.03 1.16 23.62
CA ILE A 97 2.24 0.43 24.00
C ILE A 97 2.24 0.33 25.52
N ALA A 98 2.30 -0.90 26.06
CA ALA A 98 2.42 -1.08 27.50
C ALA A 98 3.86 -0.75 27.94
N PRO A 99 4.08 0.20 28.87
CA PRO A 99 5.41 0.41 29.44
C PRO A 99 5.82 -0.81 30.28
N PRO A 100 7.12 -1.15 30.35
CA PRO A 100 7.57 -2.22 31.23
C PRO A 100 7.29 -1.83 32.69
N PRO A 101 6.71 -2.73 33.51
CA PRO A 101 6.46 -2.43 34.91
C PRO A 101 7.80 -2.27 35.64
N VAL A 102 7.91 -1.18 36.40
CA VAL A 102 9.14 -0.80 37.11
C VAL A 102 8.87 -0.65 38.61
N CYS A 103 9.88 -0.95 39.41
CA CYS A 103 9.86 -0.75 40.85
C CYS A 103 9.65 0.75 41.16
N PRO A 104 8.67 1.11 42.01
CA PRO A 104 8.43 2.50 42.41
C PRO A 104 9.64 3.18 43.05
N THR A 105 10.43 2.42 43.81
CA THR A 105 11.57 2.95 44.58
C THR A 105 12.82 3.16 43.71
N CYS A 106 13.19 2.18 42.88
CA CYS A 106 14.47 2.21 42.15
C CYS A 106 14.34 2.12 40.63
N ARG A 107 13.13 2.00 40.10
CA ARG A 107 12.81 1.85 38.66
C ARG A 107 13.38 0.59 37.98
N SER A 108 13.91 -0.37 38.74
CA SER A 108 14.29 -1.68 38.20
C SER A 108 13.07 -2.44 37.67
N ALA A 109 13.21 -3.20 36.59
CA ALA A 109 12.11 -3.93 35.99
C ALA A 109 11.52 -4.99 36.94
N ILE A 110 10.19 -5.06 36.99
CA ILE A 110 9.44 -6.08 37.73
C ILE A 110 9.34 -7.32 36.84
N THR A 111 10.11 -8.35 37.15
CA THR A 111 10.20 -9.59 36.35
C THR A 111 9.56 -10.80 37.03
N SER A 112 8.78 -10.56 38.08
CA SER A 112 8.22 -11.65 38.88
C SER A 112 7.29 -12.56 38.07
N PRO A 113 7.28 -13.89 38.28
CA PRO A 113 6.46 -14.83 37.52
C PRO A 113 4.98 -14.44 37.46
N ARG A 114 4.42 -13.93 38.57
CA ARG A 114 3.05 -13.42 38.63
C ARG A 114 2.77 -12.29 37.64
N TYR A 115 3.74 -11.38 37.45
CA TYR A 115 3.69 -10.25 36.51
C TYR A 115 4.37 -10.57 35.17
N GLY A 116 4.69 -11.84 34.91
CA GLY A 116 5.42 -12.22 33.70
C GLY A 116 4.67 -11.86 32.41
N ARG A 117 3.32 -11.86 32.43
CA ARG A 117 2.49 -11.50 31.26
C ARG A 117 2.60 -10.02 30.91
N THR A 118 2.58 -9.14 31.90
CA THR A 118 2.66 -7.68 31.72
C THR A 118 4.05 -7.28 31.23
N PHE A 119 5.11 -7.82 31.86
CA PHE A 119 6.49 -7.59 31.44
C PHE A 119 6.79 -8.14 30.03
N LYS A 120 6.35 -9.37 29.71
CA LYS A 120 6.53 -9.94 28.36
C LYS A 120 5.78 -9.15 27.29
N ARG A 121 4.58 -8.64 27.60
CA ARG A 121 3.83 -7.77 26.69
C ARG A 121 4.60 -6.48 26.40
N ALA A 122 5.08 -5.79 27.43
CA ALA A 122 5.84 -4.55 27.27
C ALA A 122 7.12 -4.72 26.45
N ASN A 123 7.90 -5.79 26.71
CA ASN A 123 9.11 -6.07 25.92
C ASN A 123 8.80 -6.31 24.44
N LEU A 124 7.69 -7.01 24.13
CA LEU A 124 7.30 -7.25 22.75
C LEU A 124 6.81 -6.00 22.05
N ASP A 125 6.10 -5.12 22.74
CA ASP A 125 5.70 -3.82 22.17
C ASP A 125 6.94 -2.95 21.85
N ILE A 126 7.98 -2.99 22.69
CA ILE A 126 9.28 -2.34 22.42
C ILE A 126 9.92 -2.94 21.17
N LEU A 127 9.91 -4.27 21.03
CA LEU A 127 10.50 -4.92 19.87
C LEU A 127 9.68 -4.64 18.59
N GLU A 128 8.34 -4.62 18.66
CA GLU A 128 7.49 -4.21 17.54
C GLU A 128 7.79 -2.76 17.13
N ARG A 129 8.01 -1.85 18.09
CA ARG A 129 8.44 -0.48 17.81
C ARG A 129 9.80 -0.41 17.10
N ASN A 130 10.76 -1.24 17.50
CA ASN A 130 12.07 -1.28 16.85
C ASN A 130 11.95 -1.79 15.40
N VAL A 131 11.11 -2.80 15.16
CA VAL A 131 10.79 -3.29 13.81
C VAL A 131 10.12 -2.18 12.99
N ILE A 132 9.15 -1.47 13.55
CA ILE A 132 8.48 -0.32 12.91
C ILE A 132 9.52 0.74 12.51
N SER A 133 10.40 1.13 13.43
CA SER A 133 11.43 2.15 13.17
C SER A 133 12.41 1.74 12.06
N ASP A 134 12.90 0.49 12.09
CA ASP A 134 13.79 -0.04 11.05
C ASP A 134 13.09 -0.12 9.69
N MET A 135 11.85 -0.62 9.63
CA MET A 135 11.10 -0.72 8.38
C MET A 135 10.76 0.66 7.79
N THR A 136 10.33 1.62 8.64
CA THR A 136 10.09 3.00 8.21
C THR A 136 11.36 3.60 7.62
N GLN A 137 12.50 3.50 8.32
CA GLN A 137 13.77 4.04 7.83
C GLN A 137 14.18 3.41 6.50
N ARG A 138 14.00 2.09 6.32
CA ARG A 138 14.30 1.41 5.06
C ARG A 138 13.43 1.91 3.92
N LEU A 139 12.12 2.05 4.13
CA LEU A 139 11.20 2.54 3.10
C LEU A 139 11.48 4.00 2.74
N ASP A 140 11.79 4.85 3.72
CA ASP A 140 12.14 6.25 3.49
C ASP A 140 13.40 6.39 2.63
N VAL A 141 14.45 5.61 2.93
CA VAL A 141 15.67 5.58 2.13
C VAL A 141 15.38 5.16 0.69
N ILE A 142 14.57 4.11 0.50
CA ILE A 142 14.18 3.65 -0.84
C ILE A 142 13.33 4.71 -1.56
N GLN A 143 12.42 5.39 -0.86
CA GLN A 143 11.57 6.43 -1.44
C GLN A 143 12.41 7.61 -1.90
N VAL A 144 13.42 8.02 -1.13
CA VAL A 144 14.40 9.04 -1.52
C VAL A 144 15.20 8.57 -2.75
N ASP A 145 15.74 7.34 -2.73
CA ASP A 145 16.47 6.75 -3.86
C ASP A 145 15.63 6.78 -5.15
N LEU A 146 14.34 6.44 -5.05
CA LEU A 146 13.38 6.43 -6.16
C LEU A 146 13.02 7.83 -6.64
N SER A 147 12.83 8.79 -5.72
CA SER A 147 12.56 10.19 -6.08
C SER A 147 13.71 10.84 -6.85
N GLY A 148 14.94 10.39 -6.58
CA GLY A 148 16.12 10.84 -7.32
C GLY A 148 16.28 10.20 -8.71
N VAL A 149 15.38 9.31 -9.14
CA VAL A 149 15.36 8.75 -10.50
C VAL A 149 14.54 9.68 -11.41
N SER A 150 15.19 10.30 -12.39
CA SER A 150 14.52 11.08 -13.42
C SER A 150 13.97 10.17 -14.51
N GLN A 151 12.64 10.00 -14.54
CA GLN A 151 11.97 9.21 -15.58
C GLN A 151 12.25 9.76 -16.99
N SER A 152 12.16 11.08 -17.18
CA SER A 152 12.38 11.72 -18.49
C SER A 152 13.81 11.53 -19.01
N ASN A 153 14.82 11.53 -18.14
CA ASN A 153 16.19 11.24 -18.55
C ASN A 153 16.35 9.78 -19.00
N LEU A 154 15.75 8.84 -18.26
CA LEU A 154 15.77 7.42 -18.65
C LEU A 154 15.04 7.20 -19.98
N GLU A 155 13.92 7.88 -20.21
CA GLU A 155 13.20 7.84 -21.49
C GLU A 155 14.06 8.39 -22.62
N ALA A 156 14.71 9.54 -22.43
CA ALA A 156 15.61 10.12 -23.44
C ALA A 156 16.80 9.21 -23.78
N GLU A 157 17.43 8.59 -22.78
CA GLU A 157 18.51 7.61 -22.99
C GLU A 157 18.02 6.37 -23.75
N LEU A 158 16.82 5.87 -23.44
CA LEU A 158 16.23 4.73 -24.13
C LEU A 158 15.82 5.04 -25.57
N VAL A 159 15.26 6.22 -25.83
CA VAL A 159 14.96 6.72 -27.17
C VAL A 159 16.26 6.81 -27.99
N GLN A 160 17.32 7.41 -27.45
CA GLN A 160 18.62 7.45 -28.13
C GLN A 160 19.19 6.04 -28.40
N SER A 161 19.01 5.12 -27.44
CA SER A 161 19.42 3.72 -27.57
C SER A 161 18.61 2.99 -28.65
N ALA A 162 17.30 3.25 -28.74
CA ALA A 162 16.41 2.68 -29.76
C ALA A 162 16.82 3.10 -31.18
N GLY A 163 17.24 4.36 -31.35
CA GLY A 163 17.78 4.87 -32.62
C GLY A 163 19.05 4.14 -33.11
N LYS A 164 19.81 3.52 -32.18
CA LYS A 164 21.07 2.80 -32.45
C LYS A 164 20.99 1.30 -32.15
N ALA A 165 19.79 0.78 -31.96
CA ALA A 165 19.57 -0.62 -31.62
C ALA A 165 19.87 -1.53 -32.80
N VAL A 166 20.47 -2.68 -32.52
CA VAL A 166 20.63 -3.79 -33.48
C VAL A 166 19.62 -4.87 -33.12
N PHE A 167 18.74 -5.19 -34.06
CA PHE A 167 17.67 -6.15 -33.86
C PHE A 167 18.00 -7.50 -34.50
N ASP A 168 17.63 -8.57 -33.82
CA ASP A 168 17.66 -9.93 -34.35
C ASP A 168 16.40 -10.20 -35.16
N SER A 169 16.57 -10.62 -36.43
CA SER A 169 15.46 -11.00 -37.30
C SER A 169 15.11 -12.49 -37.21
N SER A 170 15.76 -13.24 -36.33
CA SER A 170 15.55 -14.69 -36.19
C SER A 170 14.11 -15.01 -35.77
N PRO A 171 13.40 -15.87 -36.51
CA PRO A 171 12.01 -16.19 -36.19
C PRO A 171 11.90 -17.07 -34.95
N LEU A 172 11.00 -16.70 -34.04
CA LEU A 172 10.67 -17.53 -32.88
C LEU A 172 9.80 -18.72 -33.30
N THR A 173 10.23 -19.94 -32.98
CA THR A 173 9.41 -21.14 -33.26
C THR A 173 8.13 -21.15 -32.44
N GLU A 174 7.05 -21.70 -33.01
CA GLU A 174 5.74 -21.81 -32.32
C GLU A 174 5.83 -22.59 -31.00
N LYS A 175 6.71 -23.59 -30.94
CA LYS A 175 7.00 -24.36 -29.72
C LYS A 175 7.56 -23.45 -28.62
N ASN A 176 8.55 -22.61 -28.95
CA ASN A 176 9.17 -21.70 -27.99
C ASN A 176 8.18 -20.60 -27.56
N ARG A 177 7.36 -20.09 -28.48
CA ARG A 177 6.29 -19.13 -28.17
C ARG A 177 5.31 -19.68 -27.13
N LYS A 178 4.81 -20.90 -27.33
CA LYS A 178 3.93 -21.58 -26.36
C LYS A 178 4.63 -21.83 -25.02
N LEU A 179 5.91 -22.17 -25.03
CA LEU A 179 6.68 -22.38 -23.80
C LEU A 179 6.83 -21.09 -22.99
N MET A 180 7.19 -19.98 -23.64
CA MET A 180 7.30 -18.66 -22.99
C MET A 180 5.96 -18.22 -22.39
N LEU A 181 4.86 -18.37 -23.13
CA LEU A 181 3.51 -18.07 -22.63
C LEU A 181 3.15 -18.89 -21.38
N ARG A 182 3.45 -20.20 -21.38
CA ARG A 182 3.21 -21.06 -20.22
C ARG A 182 4.06 -20.65 -19.01
N LYS A 183 5.31 -20.27 -19.23
CA LYS A 183 6.21 -19.80 -18.17
C LYS A 183 5.72 -18.49 -17.55
N ARG A 184 5.36 -17.50 -18.37
CA ARG A 184 4.73 -16.25 -17.90
C ARG A 184 3.49 -16.53 -17.06
N ALA A 185 2.62 -17.43 -17.53
CA ALA A 185 1.42 -17.82 -16.79
C ALA A 185 1.75 -18.57 -15.47
N SER A 186 2.86 -19.31 -15.38
CA SER A 186 3.29 -19.92 -14.11
C SER A 186 3.74 -18.87 -13.11
N VAL A 187 4.57 -17.91 -13.56
CA VAL A 187 5.03 -16.81 -12.70
C VAL A 187 3.86 -16.06 -12.07
N LEU A 188 2.79 -15.79 -12.84
CA LEU A 188 1.58 -15.14 -12.33
C LEU A 188 0.74 -16.02 -11.39
N ARG A 189 0.77 -17.35 -11.53
CA ARG A 189 0.02 -18.28 -10.68
C ARG A 189 0.70 -18.54 -9.34
N ASP A 190 2.02 -18.68 -9.37
CA ASP A 190 2.81 -19.16 -8.22
C ASP A 190 3.26 -18.00 -7.29
N GLN A 191 2.68 -16.81 -7.47
CA GLN A 191 3.11 -15.57 -6.83
C GLN A 191 2.51 -15.38 -5.43
N ASN A 192 3.35 -15.40 -4.40
CA ASN A 192 2.97 -15.10 -2.99
C ASN A 192 3.48 -13.72 -2.51
N GLY A 193 3.83 -12.83 -3.43
CA GLY A 193 4.48 -11.53 -3.19
C GLY A 193 4.93 -10.94 -4.53
N PRO A 194 5.51 -9.74 -4.57
CA PRO A 194 5.92 -9.15 -5.84
C PRO A 194 6.87 -10.01 -6.64
N VAL A 195 6.71 -9.97 -7.97
CA VAL A 195 7.54 -10.76 -8.88
C VAL A 195 9.01 -10.40 -8.66
N SER A 196 9.88 -11.40 -8.69
CA SER A 196 11.32 -11.20 -8.71
C SER A 196 11.73 -10.31 -9.88
N ILE A 197 12.70 -9.42 -9.65
CA ILE A 197 13.21 -8.53 -10.70
C ILE A 197 13.68 -9.31 -11.93
N ASN A 198 14.24 -10.51 -11.74
CA ASN A 198 14.78 -11.34 -12.83
C ASN A 198 13.71 -11.77 -13.83
N GLU A 199 12.45 -11.90 -13.42
CA GLU A 199 11.33 -12.22 -14.32
C GLU A 199 10.80 -10.97 -15.04
N LEU A 200 11.14 -9.76 -14.56
CA LEU A 200 10.74 -8.47 -15.13
C LEU A 200 11.84 -7.85 -16.02
N LEU A 201 12.86 -8.63 -16.40
CA LEU A 201 13.92 -8.16 -17.29
C LEU A 201 13.72 -8.67 -18.72
N PRO A 202 13.87 -7.80 -19.74
CA PRO A 202 13.92 -8.20 -21.15
C PRO A 202 15.01 -9.23 -21.47
N THR A 203 16.07 -9.30 -20.66
CA THR A 203 17.17 -10.27 -20.79
C THR A 203 16.75 -11.70 -20.40
N ASN A 204 15.57 -11.90 -19.80
CA ASN A 204 15.09 -13.22 -19.40
C ASN A 204 14.58 -13.99 -20.63
N LEU A 205 15.47 -14.77 -21.24
CA LEU A 205 15.19 -15.58 -22.42
C LEU A 205 14.18 -16.71 -22.19
N ALA A 206 13.88 -17.04 -20.93
CA ALA A 206 12.82 -17.99 -20.62
C ALA A 206 11.42 -17.38 -20.78
N LEU A 207 11.30 -16.05 -20.66
CA LEU A 207 10.06 -15.32 -20.77
C LEU A 207 9.95 -14.52 -22.06
N PHE A 208 11.03 -13.96 -22.58
CA PHE A 208 11.00 -13.02 -23.72
C PHE A 208 12.02 -13.39 -24.79
N HIS A 209 11.74 -13.00 -26.03
CA HIS A 209 12.66 -13.13 -27.15
C HIS A 209 13.07 -11.75 -27.67
N ILE A 210 13.64 -10.93 -26.79
CA ILE A 210 14.11 -9.57 -27.11
C ILE A 210 15.60 -9.64 -27.48
N SER A 211 15.98 -8.89 -28.50
CA SER A 211 17.34 -8.87 -29.04
C SER A 211 18.41 -8.62 -27.94
N LYS A 212 19.55 -9.32 -28.04
CA LYS A 212 20.61 -9.26 -27.00
C LYS A 212 21.20 -7.86 -26.84
N ASP A 213 21.46 -7.17 -27.96
CA ASP A 213 21.96 -5.78 -27.95
C ASP A 213 20.99 -4.85 -27.21
N VAL A 214 19.72 -4.91 -27.58
CA VAL A 214 18.64 -4.12 -27.00
C VAL A 214 18.49 -4.40 -25.50
N SER A 215 18.35 -5.67 -25.13
CA SER A 215 18.13 -6.07 -23.73
C SER A 215 19.33 -5.72 -22.82
N THR A 216 20.56 -5.76 -23.35
CA THR A 216 21.76 -5.33 -22.62
C THR A 216 21.78 -3.81 -22.41
N LYS A 217 21.45 -3.03 -23.44
CA LYS A 217 21.33 -1.56 -23.33
C LYS A 217 20.21 -1.16 -22.36
N TRP A 218 19.05 -1.81 -22.45
CA TRP A 218 17.94 -1.63 -21.52
C TRP A 218 18.37 -1.86 -20.08
N LEU A 219 19.03 -2.99 -19.79
CA LEU A 219 19.47 -3.31 -18.43
C LEU A 219 20.45 -2.26 -17.91
N LYS A 220 21.41 -1.81 -18.74
CA LYS A 220 22.37 -0.78 -18.36
C LYS A 220 21.67 0.53 -17.97
N ILE A 221 20.72 1.00 -18.76
CA ILE A 221 19.99 2.26 -18.50
C ILE A 221 19.08 2.10 -17.27
N THR A 222 18.41 0.96 -17.13
CA THR A 222 17.45 0.72 -16.04
C THR A 222 18.07 0.17 -14.74
N THR A 223 19.41 -0.02 -14.68
CA THR A 223 20.10 -0.68 -13.56
C THR A 223 19.79 -0.05 -12.20
N ARG A 224 19.72 1.28 -12.12
CA ARG A 224 19.39 1.96 -10.86
C ARG A 224 17.96 1.62 -10.41
N LEU A 225 17.01 1.62 -11.35
CA LEU A 225 15.60 1.34 -11.08
C LEU A 225 15.37 -0.13 -10.69
N THR A 226 16.03 -1.07 -11.37
CA THR A 226 15.95 -2.51 -11.06
C THR A 226 16.64 -2.84 -9.72
N GLY A 227 17.72 -2.13 -9.37
CA GLY A 227 18.36 -2.20 -8.06
C GLY A 227 17.45 -1.74 -6.93
N ILE A 228 16.77 -0.59 -7.09
CA ILE A 228 15.77 -0.10 -6.12
C ILE A 228 14.63 -1.10 -5.98
N TYR A 229 14.09 -1.61 -7.09
CA TYR A 229 13.03 -2.62 -7.06
C TYR A 229 13.44 -3.85 -6.24
N SER A 230 14.67 -4.33 -6.40
CA SER A 230 15.18 -5.48 -5.66
C SER A 230 15.21 -5.22 -4.15
N LYS A 231 15.65 -4.03 -3.72
CA LYS A 231 15.60 -3.62 -2.31
C LYS A 231 14.15 -3.60 -1.78
N VAL A 232 13.19 -3.09 -2.55
CA VAL A 232 11.78 -3.06 -2.17
C VAL A 232 11.22 -4.47 -1.99
N VAL A 233 11.53 -5.39 -2.91
CA VAL A 233 11.07 -6.79 -2.82
C VAL A 233 11.58 -7.44 -1.54
N GLU A 234 12.82 -7.18 -1.12
CA GLU A 234 13.33 -7.70 0.15
C GLU A 234 12.54 -7.19 1.35
N VAL A 235 12.07 -5.94 1.35
CA VAL A 235 11.19 -5.43 2.43
C VAL A 235 9.89 -6.23 2.50
N THR A 236 9.31 -6.63 1.37
CA THR A 236 8.07 -7.43 1.37
C THR A 236 8.23 -8.83 1.97
N LYS A 237 9.46 -9.35 2.03
CA LYS A 237 9.81 -10.67 2.57
C LYS A 237 10.15 -10.63 4.06
N VAL A 238 10.39 -9.45 4.63
CA VAL A 238 10.72 -9.34 6.05
C VAL A 238 9.54 -9.83 6.88
N ARG A 239 9.81 -10.86 7.68
CA ARG A 239 8.92 -11.33 8.74
C ARG A 239 9.64 -11.13 10.06
N SER A 240 8.99 -10.44 11.00
CA SER A 240 9.56 -10.28 12.33
C SER A 240 9.68 -11.64 13.02
N PRO A 241 10.74 -11.89 13.80
CA PRO A 241 10.80 -13.08 14.66
C PRO A 241 9.57 -13.20 15.58
N HIS A 242 8.94 -12.07 15.91
CA HIS A 242 7.74 -11.99 16.75
C HIS A 242 6.50 -12.59 16.09
N ILE A 243 6.27 -12.33 14.80
CA ILE A 243 5.14 -12.96 14.12
C ILE A 243 5.33 -14.48 14.03
N THR A 244 6.56 -14.93 13.76
CA THR A 244 6.87 -16.38 13.74
C THR A 244 6.68 -17.03 15.10
N ALA A 245 7.14 -16.37 16.18
CA ALA A 245 6.93 -16.86 17.54
C ALA A 245 5.45 -16.88 17.93
N TRP A 246 4.69 -15.84 17.55
CA TRP A 246 3.25 -15.77 17.80
C TRP A 246 2.50 -16.85 17.02
N GLU A 247 2.78 -17.04 15.73
CA GLU A 247 2.17 -18.07 14.89
C GLU A 247 2.49 -19.47 15.43
N GLY A 248 3.74 -19.73 15.82
CA GLY A 248 4.14 -21.01 16.44
C GLY A 248 3.42 -21.29 17.76
N ALA A 249 3.33 -20.30 18.65
CA ALA A 249 2.60 -20.43 19.91
C ALA A 249 1.09 -20.62 19.68
N PHE A 250 0.52 -19.86 18.75
CA PHE A 250 -0.89 -19.98 18.37
C PHE A 250 -1.22 -21.35 17.79
N SER A 251 -0.44 -21.84 16.83
CA SER A 251 -0.63 -23.17 16.21
C SER A 251 -0.54 -24.28 17.24
N TYR A 252 0.47 -24.24 18.12
CA TYR A 252 0.62 -25.22 19.19
C TYR A 252 -0.59 -25.24 20.14
N LEU A 253 -1.04 -24.07 20.60
CA LEU A 253 -2.18 -23.95 21.52
C LEU A 253 -3.50 -24.34 20.83
N TYR A 254 -3.67 -24.00 19.55
CA TYR A 254 -4.83 -24.39 18.76
C TYR A 254 -4.92 -25.91 18.59
N GLU A 255 -3.81 -26.57 18.25
CA GLU A 255 -3.74 -28.02 18.18
C GLU A 255 -4.01 -28.69 19.54
N GLN A 256 -3.53 -28.08 20.62
CA GLN A 256 -3.80 -28.57 21.98
C GLN A 256 -5.29 -28.47 22.35
N GLU A 257 -5.97 -27.37 22.02
CA GLU A 257 -7.41 -27.23 22.26
C GLU A 257 -8.23 -28.24 21.44
N LEU A 258 -7.89 -28.45 20.17
CA LEU A 258 -8.57 -29.44 19.33
C LEU A 258 -8.39 -30.87 19.86
N LYS A 259 -7.19 -31.20 20.38
CA LYS A 259 -6.95 -32.49 21.03
C LYS A 259 -7.79 -32.65 22.29
N ALA A 260 -7.87 -31.63 23.13
CA ALA A 260 -8.69 -31.65 24.34
C ALA A 260 -10.19 -31.89 24.02
N TYR A 261 -10.71 -31.29 22.95
CA TYR A 261 -12.07 -31.55 22.47
C TYR A 261 -12.30 -32.98 21.96
N GLY A 262 -11.26 -33.61 21.40
CA GLY A 262 -11.30 -35.01 21.00
C GLY A 262 -11.26 -35.99 22.19
N GLU A 263 -10.57 -35.61 23.27
CA GLU A 263 -10.41 -36.43 24.49
C GLU A 263 -11.63 -36.34 25.41
N ASP A 264 -12.34 -35.21 25.44
CA ASP A 264 -13.56 -35.02 26.24
C ASP A 264 -14.75 -34.51 25.39
N PRO A 265 -15.49 -35.42 24.72
CA PRO A 265 -16.63 -35.06 23.88
C PRO A 265 -17.82 -34.45 24.65
N SER A 266 -17.85 -34.56 25.98
CA SER A 266 -18.96 -34.08 26.80
C SER A 266 -18.99 -32.55 26.95
N HIS A 267 -17.85 -31.90 26.71
CA HIS A 267 -17.68 -30.45 26.75
C HIS A 267 -17.49 -29.81 25.37
N LEU A 268 -17.93 -30.49 24.30
CA LEU A 268 -17.77 -30.00 22.93
C LEU A 268 -18.61 -28.72 22.69
N PRO A 269 -17.96 -27.59 22.35
CA PRO A 269 -18.68 -26.37 22.00
C PRO A 269 -19.33 -26.49 20.61
N ALA A 270 -20.37 -25.69 20.35
CA ALA A 270 -21.14 -25.74 19.09
C ALA A 270 -20.29 -25.53 17.81
N HIS A 271 -19.20 -24.76 17.91
CA HIS A 271 -18.23 -24.56 16.85
C HIS A 271 -16.80 -24.82 17.39
N PRO A 272 -16.35 -26.09 17.39
CA PRO A 272 -15.07 -26.50 17.99
C PRO A 272 -13.87 -25.73 17.45
N GLU A 273 -13.75 -25.61 16.13
CA GLU A 273 -12.63 -24.91 15.51
C GLU A 273 -12.60 -23.42 15.87
N GLN A 274 -13.74 -22.73 15.79
CA GLN A 274 -13.82 -21.30 16.12
C GLN A 274 -13.55 -21.04 17.60
N ASN A 275 -14.05 -21.91 18.48
CA ASN A 275 -13.79 -21.79 19.91
C ASN A 275 -12.32 -22.09 20.24
N ALA A 276 -11.73 -23.13 19.64
CA ALA A 276 -10.31 -23.43 19.78
C ALA A 276 -9.44 -22.25 19.31
N MET A 277 -9.78 -21.62 18.18
CA MET A 277 -9.08 -20.41 17.72
C MET A 277 -9.20 -19.26 18.72
N HIS A 278 -10.39 -19.05 19.30
CA HIS A 278 -10.62 -17.99 20.28
C HIS A 278 -9.84 -18.23 21.58
N VAL A 279 -9.91 -19.44 22.13
CA VAL A 279 -9.20 -19.84 23.35
C VAL A 279 -7.69 -19.80 23.13
N ALA A 280 -7.19 -20.31 22.00
CA ALA A 280 -5.77 -20.24 21.66
C ALA A 280 -5.26 -18.79 21.64
N ARG A 281 -6.00 -17.85 21.03
CA ARG A 281 -5.65 -16.41 21.06
C ARG A 281 -5.58 -15.85 22.49
N ILE A 282 -6.55 -16.18 23.34
CA ILE A 282 -6.57 -15.75 24.74
C ILE A 282 -5.39 -16.35 25.53
N ARG A 283 -5.02 -17.60 25.24
CA ARG A 283 -3.91 -18.31 25.90
C ARG A 283 -2.54 -17.80 25.45
N VAL A 284 -2.36 -17.44 24.18
CA VAL A 284 -1.17 -16.68 23.73
C VAL A 284 -1.03 -15.40 24.55
N GLY A 285 -2.16 -14.78 24.92
CA GLY A 285 -2.20 -13.67 25.87
C GLY A 285 -1.71 -12.35 25.31
N GLN A 286 -1.55 -12.28 24.00
CA GLN A 286 -1.02 -11.14 23.27
C GLN A 286 -1.73 -11.02 21.92
N PRO A 287 -2.05 -9.79 21.47
CA PRO A 287 -2.59 -9.58 20.15
C PRO A 287 -1.57 -10.00 19.08
N GLN A 288 -2.06 -10.50 17.94
CA GLN A 288 -1.21 -10.81 16.80
C GLN A 288 -0.47 -9.55 16.33
N PRO A 289 0.88 -9.57 16.21
CA PRO A 289 1.65 -8.47 15.65
C PRO A 289 1.16 -8.10 14.25
N GLN A 290 1.08 -6.80 13.93
CA GLN A 290 0.57 -6.33 12.63
C GLN A 290 1.55 -5.42 11.89
N ALA A 291 2.64 -4.97 12.53
CA ALA A 291 3.60 -4.04 11.94
C ALA A 291 4.09 -4.49 10.55
N ASP A 292 4.60 -5.71 10.44
CA ASP A 292 5.21 -6.25 9.21
C ASP A 292 4.24 -6.22 8.00
N ARG A 293 2.94 -6.43 8.26
CA ARG A 293 1.92 -6.46 7.20
C ARG A 293 1.72 -5.08 6.58
N ARG A 294 1.76 -4.02 7.38
CA ARG A 294 1.58 -2.65 6.89
C ARG A 294 2.72 -2.25 5.95
N PHE A 295 3.96 -2.51 6.35
CA PHE A 295 5.14 -2.20 5.54
C PHE A 295 5.22 -3.06 4.29
N SER A 296 4.77 -4.32 4.36
CA SER A 296 4.68 -5.19 3.19
C SER A 296 3.75 -4.60 2.12
N VAL A 297 2.60 -4.05 2.52
CA VAL A 297 1.65 -3.39 1.59
C VAL A 297 2.26 -2.13 0.98
N GLU A 298 2.91 -1.28 1.77
CA GLU A 298 3.57 -0.06 1.27
C GLU A 298 4.73 -0.38 0.32
N ALA A 299 5.52 -1.41 0.61
CA ALA A 299 6.54 -1.90 -0.30
C ALA A 299 5.92 -2.40 -1.62
N ILE A 300 4.77 -3.09 -1.59
CA ILE A 300 4.05 -3.46 -2.83
C ILE A 300 3.65 -2.21 -3.63
N TRP A 301 3.20 -1.13 -2.98
CA TRP A 301 2.89 0.11 -3.71
C TRP A 301 4.11 0.70 -4.42
N MET A 302 5.29 0.62 -3.80
CA MET A 302 6.54 1.07 -4.41
C MET A 302 6.93 0.19 -5.60
N THR A 303 6.74 -1.15 -5.53
CA THR A 303 6.99 -2.03 -6.68
C THR A 303 6.05 -1.72 -7.86
N LEU A 304 4.79 -1.37 -7.58
CA LEU A 304 3.84 -0.94 -8.61
C LEU A 304 4.27 0.37 -9.27
N ARG A 305 4.68 1.37 -8.48
CA ARG A 305 5.19 2.65 -9.01
C ARG A 305 6.39 2.44 -9.93
N ILE A 306 7.35 1.61 -9.53
CA ILE A 306 8.53 1.29 -10.34
C ILE A 306 8.12 0.60 -11.65
N ARG A 307 7.17 -0.34 -11.62
CA ARG A 307 6.72 -1.03 -12.83
C ARG A 307 5.93 -0.13 -13.76
N PHE A 308 5.16 0.83 -13.26
CA PHE A 308 4.54 1.85 -14.12
C PHE A 308 5.61 2.70 -14.84
N ILE A 309 6.72 3.02 -14.17
CA ILE A 309 7.87 3.66 -14.83
C ILE A 309 8.43 2.72 -15.91
N LEU A 310 8.70 1.44 -15.60
CA LEU A 310 9.20 0.46 -16.59
C LEU A 310 8.28 0.33 -17.82
N VAL A 311 6.97 0.38 -17.64
CA VAL A 311 5.99 0.38 -18.74
C VAL A 311 6.12 1.64 -19.59
N SER A 312 6.24 2.82 -18.97
CA SER A 312 6.48 4.08 -19.70
C SER A 312 7.78 4.02 -20.51
N LEU A 313 8.86 3.55 -19.89
CA LEU A 313 10.16 3.36 -20.54
C LEU A 313 10.06 2.39 -21.74
N ALA A 314 9.32 1.29 -21.60
CA ALA A 314 9.12 0.31 -22.67
C ALA A 314 8.32 0.91 -23.83
N ASN A 315 7.34 1.75 -23.53
CA ASN A 315 6.55 2.47 -24.53
C ASN A 315 7.36 3.51 -25.27
N ALA A 316 8.18 4.31 -24.57
CA ALA A 316 9.08 5.29 -25.17
C ALA A 316 10.06 4.59 -26.14
N PHE A 317 10.70 3.50 -25.69
CA PHE A 317 11.58 2.70 -26.54
C PHE A 317 10.84 2.15 -27.78
N ARG A 318 9.65 1.55 -27.59
CA ARG A 318 8.89 0.93 -28.68
C ARG A 318 8.43 1.95 -29.72
N LYS A 319 7.95 3.12 -29.29
CA LYS A 319 7.50 4.20 -30.18
C LYS A 319 8.65 4.73 -31.04
N GLU A 320 9.83 4.91 -30.46
CA GLU A 320 11.02 5.32 -31.21
C GLU A 320 11.50 4.21 -32.16
N ALA A 321 11.59 2.96 -31.68
CA ALA A 321 11.99 1.82 -32.51
C ALA A 321 11.06 1.62 -33.71
N ALA A 322 9.75 1.88 -33.55
CA ALA A 322 8.77 1.78 -34.62
C ALA A 322 9.01 2.75 -35.78
N GLN A 323 9.73 3.87 -35.56
CA GLN A 323 10.09 4.80 -36.64
C GLN A 323 11.15 4.20 -37.59
N ARG A 324 11.83 3.12 -37.19
CA ARG A 324 12.87 2.43 -37.98
C ARG A 324 12.28 1.24 -38.76
N GLU A 325 11.23 1.50 -39.54
CA GLU A 325 10.39 0.47 -40.18
C GLU A 325 11.16 -0.68 -40.85
N ASN A 326 12.25 -0.39 -41.57
CA ASN A 326 13.02 -1.41 -42.30
C ASN A 326 13.96 -2.25 -41.41
N GLU A 327 14.29 -1.75 -40.22
CA GLU A 327 15.28 -2.37 -39.33
C GLU A 327 14.64 -2.99 -38.10
N TYR A 328 13.39 -2.63 -37.77
CA TYR A 328 12.67 -3.11 -36.60
C TYR A 328 11.74 -4.28 -36.91
N PRO A 329 12.11 -5.53 -36.55
CA PRO A 329 11.33 -6.70 -36.94
C PRO A 329 9.97 -6.76 -36.23
N VAL A 330 8.95 -7.23 -36.94
CA VAL A 330 7.59 -7.44 -36.40
C VAL A 330 7.62 -8.34 -35.16
N GLU A 331 8.52 -9.33 -35.13
CA GLU A 331 8.65 -10.23 -33.97
C GLU A 331 9.19 -9.49 -32.75
N GLU A 332 10.19 -8.61 -32.92
CA GLU A 332 10.71 -7.78 -31.82
C GLU A 332 9.60 -6.87 -31.27
N HIS A 333 8.79 -6.25 -32.14
CA HIS A 333 7.61 -5.48 -31.72
C HIS A 333 6.62 -6.30 -30.89
N ARG A 334 6.34 -7.54 -31.29
CA ARG A 334 5.46 -8.45 -30.54
C ARG A 334 6.05 -8.84 -29.18
N GLN A 335 7.37 -8.98 -29.08
CA GLN A 335 8.03 -9.33 -27.83
C GLN A 335 8.04 -8.17 -26.84
N TRP A 336 8.21 -6.92 -27.31
CA TRP A 336 8.00 -5.74 -26.47
C TRP A 336 6.55 -5.58 -26.02
N ALA A 337 5.58 -5.81 -26.90
CA ALA A 337 4.17 -5.82 -26.50
C ALA A 337 3.88 -6.89 -25.44
N SER A 338 4.42 -8.09 -25.64
CA SER A 338 4.37 -9.19 -24.68
C SER A 338 5.00 -8.85 -23.33
N PHE A 339 6.14 -8.18 -23.34
CA PHE A 339 6.84 -7.72 -22.14
C PHE A 339 5.99 -6.71 -21.37
N THR A 340 5.50 -5.66 -22.03
CA THR A 340 4.67 -4.63 -21.39
C THR A 340 3.37 -5.21 -20.83
N ILE A 341 2.69 -6.09 -21.59
CA ILE A 341 1.50 -6.81 -21.10
C ILE A 341 1.83 -7.60 -19.84
N PHE A 342 2.92 -8.37 -19.86
CA PHE A 342 3.31 -9.17 -18.71
C PHE A 342 3.59 -8.29 -17.48
N VAL A 343 4.34 -7.20 -17.63
CA VAL A 343 4.60 -6.27 -16.52
C VAL A 343 3.29 -5.71 -15.95
N LEU A 344 2.34 -5.32 -16.80
CA LEU A 344 1.03 -4.82 -16.37
C LEU A 344 0.17 -5.91 -15.69
N ASP A 345 0.17 -7.14 -16.21
CA ASP A 345 -0.53 -8.28 -15.58
C ASP A 345 0.03 -8.54 -14.17
N THR A 346 1.35 -8.42 -13.97
CA THR A 346 1.95 -8.54 -12.63
C THR A 346 1.57 -7.38 -11.72
N CYS A 347 1.32 -6.18 -12.26
CA CYS A 347 0.84 -5.05 -11.49
C CYS A 347 -0.58 -5.28 -10.98
N ILE A 348 -1.46 -5.84 -11.82
CA ILE A 348 -2.82 -6.21 -11.41
C ILE A 348 -2.75 -7.21 -10.26
N LYS A 349 -1.95 -8.28 -10.39
CA LYS A 349 -1.80 -9.30 -9.34
C LYS A 349 -1.27 -8.76 -8.04
N ASP A 350 -0.25 -7.91 -8.08
CA ASP A 350 0.30 -7.34 -6.86
C ASP A 350 -0.63 -6.30 -6.23
N ALA A 351 -1.41 -5.56 -7.02
CA ALA A 351 -2.42 -4.65 -6.49
C ALA A 351 -3.57 -5.42 -5.81
N GLU A 352 -4.05 -6.51 -6.41
CA GLU A 352 -5.02 -7.43 -5.78
C GLU A 352 -4.47 -7.99 -4.46
N LEU A 353 -3.21 -8.43 -4.45
CA LEU A 353 -2.54 -8.93 -3.24
C LEU A 353 -2.43 -7.84 -2.15
N ALA A 354 -2.15 -6.59 -2.52
CA ALA A 354 -2.13 -5.47 -1.59
C ALA A 354 -3.51 -5.20 -0.96
N VAL A 355 -4.58 -5.29 -1.76
CA VAL A 355 -5.98 -5.19 -1.26
C VAL A 355 -6.29 -6.33 -0.29
N GLU A 356 -5.90 -7.56 -0.63
CA GLU A 356 -6.12 -8.72 0.24
C GLU A 356 -5.40 -8.56 1.59
N ARG A 357 -4.09 -8.26 1.56
CA ARG A 357 -3.26 -8.11 2.78
C ARG A 357 -3.74 -6.96 3.65
N SER A 358 -4.06 -5.82 3.05
CA SER A 358 -4.57 -4.66 3.79
C SER A 358 -5.95 -4.96 4.40
N THR A 359 -6.82 -5.70 3.71
CA THR A 359 -8.13 -6.13 4.23
C THR A 359 -7.98 -7.06 5.43
N GLN A 360 -7.07 -8.05 5.35
CA GLN A 360 -6.77 -8.97 6.46
C GLN A 360 -6.21 -8.25 7.70
N SER A 361 -5.44 -7.16 7.51
CA SER A 361 -4.90 -6.35 8.60
C SER A 361 -5.91 -5.35 9.20
N GLY A 362 -7.04 -5.12 8.52
CA GLY A 362 -8.02 -4.08 8.88
C GLY A 362 -7.52 -2.63 8.69
N ALA A 363 -6.38 -2.42 8.04
CA ALA A 363 -5.79 -1.10 7.83
C ALA A 363 -6.56 -0.30 6.77
N ARG A 364 -7.62 0.40 7.20
CA ARG A 364 -8.60 1.06 6.30
C ARG A 364 -8.00 2.00 5.25
N ARG A 365 -7.04 2.84 5.64
CA ARG A 365 -6.32 3.73 4.69
C ARG A 365 -5.55 2.95 3.63
N GLN A 366 -4.87 1.87 4.02
CA GLN A 366 -4.13 1.03 3.09
C GLN A 366 -5.03 0.25 2.14
N ILE A 367 -6.22 -0.19 2.59
CA ILE A 367 -7.23 -0.81 1.73
C ILE A 367 -7.62 0.17 0.62
N THR A 368 -7.99 1.39 1.00
CA THR A 368 -8.47 2.41 0.07
C THR A 368 -7.40 2.78 -0.97
N VAL A 369 -6.14 2.99 -0.56
CA VAL A 369 -5.03 3.26 -1.51
C VAL A 369 -4.73 2.05 -2.42
N SER A 370 -4.73 0.83 -1.88
CA SER A 370 -4.49 -0.39 -2.68
C SER A 370 -5.57 -0.59 -3.75
N MET A 371 -6.83 -0.25 -3.44
CA MET A 371 -7.92 -0.30 -4.42
C MET A 371 -7.73 0.72 -5.54
N LEU A 372 -7.28 1.95 -5.24
CA LEU A 372 -6.94 2.93 -6.28
C LEU A 372 -5.83 2.42 -7.21
N LEU A 373 -4.80 1.77 -6.66
CA LEU A 373 -3.71 1.19 -7.46
C LEU A 373 -4.19 0.03 -8.34
N ALA A 374 -5.11 -0.81 -7.85
CA ALA A 374 -5.75 -1.85 -8.66
C ALA A 374 -6.58 -1.25 -9.81
N MET A 375 -7.37 -0.20 -9.54
CA MET A 375 -8.13 0.52 -10.57
C MET A 375 -7.19 1.09 -11.65
N ARG A 376 -6.06 1.68 -11.25
CA ARG A 376 -5.04 2.19 -12.18
C ARG A 376 -4.41 1.06 -13.01
N ALA A 377 -4.00 -0.03 -12.38
CA ALA A 377 -3.36 -1.15 -13.09
C ALA A 377 -4.28 -1.73 -14.18
N ASN A 378 -5.58 -1.87 -13.91
CA ASN A 378 -6.57 -2.31 -14.89
C ASN A 378 -6.72 -1.32 -16.05
N LEU A 379 -6.81 0.00 -15.78
CA LEU A 379 -6.88 1.03 -16.81
C LEU A 379 -5.65 1.01 -17.72
N GLU A 380 -4.44 0.98 -17.15
CA GLU A 380 -3.20 0.95 -17.93
C GLU A 380 -3.10 -0.30 -18.80
N ARG A 381 -3.52 -1.46 -18.27
CA ARG A 381 -3.56 -2.72 -19.01
C ARG A 381 -4.53 -2.69 -20.19
N PHE A 382 -5.68 -2.03 -20.01
CA PHE A 382 -6.66 -1.85 -21.07
C PHE A 382 -6.17 -0.87 -22.14
N ARG A 383 -5.65 0.30 -21.72
CA ARG A 383 -5.08 1.30 -22.62
C ARG A 383 -4.00 0.71 -23.51
N PHE A 384 -3.08 -0.04 -22.92
CA PHE A 384 -2.04 -0.70 -23.69
C PHE A 384 -2.60 -1.71 -24.70
N ASN A 385 -3.61 -2.49 -24.34
CA ASN A 385 -4.27 -3.41 -25.25
C ASN A 385 -4.95 -2.68 -26.42
N MET A 386 -5.61 -1.56 -26.14
CA MET A 386 -6.25 -0.72 -27.14
C MET A 386 -5.21 -0.13 -28.11
N GLU A 387 -4.11 0.41 -27.59
CA GLU A 387 -2.99 0.92 -28.40
C GLU A 387 -2.43 -0.17 -29.33
N MET A 388 -2.22 -1.39 -28.82
CA MET A 388 -1.71 -2.49 -29.65
C MET A 388 -2.68 -2.88 -30.78
N LYS A 389 -3.99 -2.86 -30.51
CA LYS A 389 -5.03 -3.09 -31.52
C LYS A 389 -5.13 -1.93 -32.53
N GLN A 390 -4.85 -0.70 -32.10
CA GLN A 390 -4.81 0.47 -32.98
C GLN A 390 -3.62 0.38 -33.94
N THR A 391 -2.41 0.18 -33.42
CA THR A 391 -1.18 0.10 -34.23
C THR A 391 -1.20 -1.06 -35.21
N SER A 392 -1.85 -2.18 -34.86
CA SER A 392 -2.04 -3.32 -35.77
C SER A 392 -3.17 -3.14 -36.79
N GLY A 393 -3.90 -2.02 -36.74
CA GLY A 393 -5.04 -1.73 -37.61
C GLY A 393 -6.31 -2.54 -37.29
N MET A 394 -6.32 -3.36 -36.22
CA MET A 394 -7.48 -4.16 -35.82
C MET A 394 -8.67 -3.31 -35.38
N LEU A 395 -8.47 -2.06 -34.94
CA LEU A 395 -9.59 -1.17 -34.61
C LEU A 395 -10.42 -0.75 -35.83
N LYS A 396 -9.98 -1.04 -37.07
CA LYS A 396 -10.79 -0.88 -38.28
C LYS A 396 -11.96 -1.87 -38.34
N ASP A 397 -11.80 -3.02 -37.68
CA ASP A 397 -12.85 -4.02 -37.54
C ASP A 397 -13.90 -3.52 -36.52
N LEU A 398 -15.15 -3.43 -36.97
CA LEU A 398 -16.26 -2.93 -36.16
C LEU A 398 -16.56 -3.86 -34.97
N ASP A 399 -16.40 -5.17 -35.13
CA ASP A 399 -16.67 -6.14 -34.06
C ASP A 399 -15.63 -6.01 -32.95
N VAL A 400 -14.35 -5.87 -33.32
CA VAL A 400 -13.25 -5.63 -32.37
C VAL A 400 -13.46 -4.32 -31.61
N ARG A 401 -13.92 -3.28 -32.31
CA ARG A 401 -14.20 -1.96 -31.71
C ARG A 401 -15.38 -2.02 -30.75
N ASN A 402 -16.47 -2.66 -31.15
CA ASN A 402 -17.67 -2.84 -30.33
C ASN A 402 -17.37 -3.65 -29.06
N GLU A 403 -16.53 -4.67 -29.16
CA GLU A 403 -16.10 -5.46 -28.01
C GLU A 403 -15.30 -4.63 -27.01
N LEU A 404 -14.33 -3.83 -27.49
CA LEU A 404 -13.58 -2.92 -26.62
C LEU A 404 -14.47 -1.83 -26.01
N PHE A 405 -15.42 -1.29 -26.79
CA PHE A 405 -16.38 -0.31 -26.29
C PHE A 405 -17.18 -0.89 -25.13
N LYS A 406 -17.73 -2.10 -25.33
CA LYS A 406 -18.51 -2.80 -24.32
C LYS A 406 -17.70 -3.02 -23.05
N GLN A 407 -16.48 -3.54 -23.18
CA GLN A 407 -15.57 -3.74 -22.04
C GLN A 407 -15.29 -2.42 -21.30
N ALA A 408 -14.92 -1.36 -22.01
CA ALA A 408 -14.63 -0.06 -21.40
C ALA A 408 -15.86 0.56 -20.70
N HIS A 409 -17.05 0.39 -21.29
CA HIS A 409 -18.29 0.87 -20.71
C HIS A 409 -18.69 0.08 -19.45
N GLU A 410 -18.58 -1.25 -19.50
CA GLU A 410 -18.85 -2.12 -18.34
C GLU A 410 -17.89 -1.82 -17.19
N GLU A 411 -16.59 -1.70 -17.46
CA GLU A 411 -15.58 -1.32 -16.47
C GLU A 411 -15.86 0.06 -15.86
N ALA A 412 -16.29 1.04 -16.66
CA ALA A 412 -16.66 2.37 -16.15
C ALA A 412 -17.83 2.31 -15.14
N GLU A 413 -18.86 1.52 -15.42
CA GLU A 413 -20.02 1.38 -14.52
C GLU A 413 -19.67 0.58 -13.26
N VAL A 414 -18.87 -0.48 -13.38
CA VAL A 414 -18.34 -1.22 -12.22
C VAL A 414 -17.51 -0.29 -11.33
N LEU A 415 -16.56 0.43 -11.93
CA LEU A 415 -15.68 1.35 -11.21
C LEU A 415 -16.45 2.44 -10.47
N LYS A 416 -17.51 2.99 -11.07
CA LYS A 416 -18.38 3.99 -10.42
C LYS A 416 -19.02 3.43 -9.13
N ASN A 417 -19.47 2.17 -9.16
CA ASN A 417 -20.05 1.50 -8.01
C ASN A 417 -18.97 1.18 -6.96
N ASP A 418 -17.80 0.75 -7.38
CA ASP A 418 -16.67 0.47 -6.51
C ASP A 418 -16.21 1.73 -5.77
N ILE A 419 -16.03 2.86 -6.47
CA ILE A 419 -15.69 4.15 -5.86
C ILE A 419 -16.66 4.51 -4.73
N SER A 420 -17.96 4.35 -4.99
CA SER A 420 -19.01 4.63 -4.00
C SER A 420 -18.95 3.68 -2.80
N THR A 421 -18.70 2.40 -3.07
CA THR A 421 -18.61 1.35 -2.04
C THR A 421 -17.39 1.54 -1.15
N VAL A 422 -16.23 1.81 -1.75
CA VAL A 422 -14.97 2.07 -1.04
C VAL A 422 -15.07 3.32 -0.18
N THR A 423 -15.61 4.40 -0.75
CA THR A 423 -15.81 5.67 -0.03
C THR A 423 -16.70 5.47 1.19
N ARG A 424 -17.83 4.76 1.04
CA ARG A 424 -18.75 4.47 2.14
C ARG A 424 -18.11 3.60 3.22
N ALA A 425 -17.41 2.53 2.81
CA ALA A 425 -16.72 1.62 3.72
C ALA A 425 -15.53 2.28 4.44
N HIS A 426 -14.90 3.27 3.83
CA HIS A 426 -13.85 4.07 4.45
C HIS A 426 -14.44 4.99 5.54
N LEU A 427 -15.44 5.79 5.18
CA LEU A 427 -16.04 6.79 6.06
C LEU A 427 -16.84 6.18 7.22
N SER A 428 -17.28 4.93 7.12
CA SER A 428 -17.90 4.22 8.25
C SER A 428 -16.93 3.91 9.38
N ARG A 429 -15.62 3.84 9.09
CA ARG A 429 -14.55 3.59 10.06
C ARG A 429 -13.74 4.84 10.38
N LEU A 430 -13.53 5.72 9.40
CA LEU A 430 -12.73 6.94 9.51
C LEU A 430 -13.52 8.13 8.94
N PRO A 431 -14.51 8.66 9.67
CA PRO A 431 -15.34 9.77 9.20
C PRO A 431 -14.56 11.08 9.03
N ASP A 432 -13.51 11.29 9.84
CA ASP A 432 -12.68 12.50 9.83
C ASP A 432 -11.86 12.65 8.54
N ASP A 433 -11.54 11.54 7.87
CA ASP A 433 -10.79 11.53 6.62
C ASP A 433 -11.56 12.19 5.45
N ARG A 434 -12.87 12.48 5.61
CA ARG A 434 -13.74 13.00 4.54
C ARG A 434 -13.22 14.26 3.86
N ARG A 435 -12.59 15.17 4.62
CA ARG A 435 -12.27 16.53 4.13
C ARG A 435 -10.94 16.65 3.42
N GLU A 436 -9.94 15.89 3.87
CA GLU A 436 -8.55 16.10 3.46
C GLU A 436 -7.93 14.80 2.94
N TRP A 437 -7.87 13.77 3.79
CA TRP A 437 -7.17 12.54 3.43
C TRP A 437 -7.86 11.78 2.28
N LEU A 438 -9.18 11.59 2.33
CA LEU A 438 -9.90 10.77 1.37
C LEU A 438 -10.00 11.39 -0.04
N PRO A 439 -10.25 12.72 -0.20
CA PRO A 439 -10.17 13.37 -1.50
C PRO A 439 -8.81 13.17 -2.18
N THR A 440 -7.74 13.57 -1.50
CA THR A 440 -6.37 13.56 -2.04
C THR A 440 -5.83 12.15 -2.32
N ASN A 441 -6.15 11.16 -1.47
CA ASN A 441 -5.58 9.83 -1.59
C ASN A 441 -6.46 8.82 -2.32
N PHE A 442 -7.70 9.18 -2.68
CA PHE A 442 -8.62 8.25 -3.34
C PHE A 442 -9.59 8.92 -4.32
N VAL A 443 -10.46 9.82 -3.84
CA VAL A 443 -11.63 10.26 -4.64
C VAL A 443 -11.19 10.97 -5.91
N ASP A 444 -10.21 11.86 -5.82
CA ASP A 444 -9.74 12.63 -6.99
C ASP A 444 -9.09 11.71 -8.02
N GLY A 445 -8.17 10.84 -7.58
CA GLY A 445 -7.51 9.88 -8.45
C GLY A 445 -8.49 8.87 -9.07
N ALA A 446 -9.43 8.34 -8.29
CA ALA A 446 -10.42 7.40 -8.79
C ALA A 446 -11.43 8.07 -9.74
N GLY A 447 -11.77 9.33 -9.47
CA GLY A 447 -12.58 10.17 -10.35
C GLY A 447 -11.91 10.40 -11.70
N MET A 448 -10.59 10.67 -11.73
CA MET A 448 -9.82 10.76 -12.97
C MET A 448 -9.84 9.43 -13.74
N ILE A 449 -9.55 8.30 -13.08
CA ILE A 449 -9.58 6.96 -13.72
C ILE A 449 -10.97 6.67 -14.31
N LEU A 450 -12.05 7.00 -13.60
CA LEU A 450 -13.42 6.84 -14.09
C LEU A 450 -13.71 7.75 -15.29
N GLY A 451 -13.21 8.98 -15.27
CA GLY A 451 -13.28 9.90 -16.42
C GLY A 451 -12.64 9.27 -17.64
N GLU A 452 -11.41 8.77 -17.49
CA GLU A 452 -10.64 8.14 -18.58
C GLU A 452 -11.35 6.93 -19.20
N TRP A 453 -11.94 6.05 -18.39
CA TRP A 453 -12.75 4.95 -18.91
C TRP A 453 -13.93 5.43 -19.75
N LYS A 454 -14.62 6.49 -19.31
CA LYS A 454 -15.75 7.07 -20.05
C LYS A 454 -15.30 7.73 -21.34
N GLU A 455 -14.16 8.41 -21.34
CA GLU A 455 -13.57 9.01 -22.54
C GLU A 455 -13.19 7.94 -23.57
N ILE A 456 -12.53 6.86 -23.12
CA ILE A 456 -12.19 5.69 -23.96
C ILE A 456 -13.45 5.06 -24.55
N ALA A 457 -14.49 4.82 -23.74
CA ALA A 457 -15.74 4.28 -24.24
C ALA A 457 -16.39 5.24 -25.26
N ARG A 458 -16.31 6.55 -25.06
CA ARG A 458 -16.86 7.52 -26.03
C ARG A 458 -16.09 7.51 -27.34
N SER A 459 -14.76 7.50 -27.30
CA SER A 459 -13.91 7.53 -28.49
C SER A 459 -14.04 6.26 -29.33
N LEU A 460 -14.28 5.10 -28.70
CA LEU A 460 -14.56 3.84 -29.40
C LEU A 460 -15.94 3.83 -30.09
N LYS A 461 -16.86 4.72 -29.68
CA LYS A 461 -18.20 4.85 -30.26
C LYS A 461 -18.27 5.87 -31.40
N SER A 462 -17.39 6.87 -31.44
CA SER A 462 -17.34 7.87 -32.51
C SER A 462 -16.58 7.35 -33.74
N GLU A 463 -16.99 7.78 -34.94
CA GLU A 463 -16.21 7.55 -36.18
C GLU A 463 -14.93 8.40 -36.23
N THR A 464 -14.88 9.47 -35.43
CA THR A 464 -13.72 10.34 -35.25
C THR A 464 -12.86 9.85 -34.09
N PHE A 465 -11.61 9.55 -34.41
CA PHE A 465 -10.60 9.08 -33.47
C PHE A 465 -10.08 10.26 -32.65
N TYR A 466 -10.42 10.32 -31.36
CA TYR A 466 -9.78 11.25 -30.43
C TYR A 466 -8.60 10.54 -29.79
N GLU A 467 -7.39 10.89 -30.22
CA GLU A 467 -6.16 10.61 -29.48
C GLU A 467 -6.07 11.70 -28.40
N PRO A 468 -6.22 11.39 -27.09
CA PRO A 468 -6.04 12.40 -26.07
C PRO A 468 -4.61 12.89 -26.15
N VAL A 469 -4.43 14.14 -26.58
CA VAL A 469 -3.13 14.79 -26.70
C VAL A 469 -2.40 14.64 -25.38
N SER A 470 -1.31 13.87 -25.39
CA SER A 470 -0.46 13.67 -24.22
C SER A 470 0.06 15.01 -23.72
N LEU A 471 0.43 15.10 -22.43
CA LEU A 471 0.99 16.34 -21.88
C LEU A 471 2.18 16.84 -22.71
N ASP A 472 3.00 15.92 -23.23
CA ASP A 472 4.16 16.22 -24.06
C ASP A 472 3.79 16.77 -25.45
N GLU A 473 2.72 16.27 -26.06
CA GLU A 473 2.17 16.82 -27.30
C GLU A 473 1.52 18.18 -27.05
N LYS A 474 0.81 18.38 -25.94
CA LYS A 474 0.28 19.70 -25.55
C LYS A 474 1.41 20.72 -25.38
N ILE A 475 2.51 20.33 -24.71
CA ILE A 475 3.72 21.15 -24.57
C ILE A 475 4.35 21.45 -25.94
N SER A 476 4.43 20.46 -26.82
CA SER A 476 5.00 20.62 -28.17
C SER A 476 4.17 21.56 -29.05
N ILE A 477 2.83 21.48 -28.97
CA ILE A 477 1.91 22.38 -29.65
C ILE A 477 2.08 23.81 -29.13
N VAL A 478 2.10 24.01 -27.81
CA VAL A 478 2.32 25.33 -27.20
C VAL A 478 3.67 25.93 -27.61
N ARG A 479 4.74 25.13 -27.61
CA ARG A 479 6.06 25.56 -28.08
C ARG A 479 6.09 25.90 -29.58
N ALA A 480 5.39 25.14 -30.41
CA ALA A 480 5.36 25.36 -31.85
C ALA A 480 4.73 26.70 -32.23
N PHE A 481 3.71 27.15 -31.49
CA PHE A 481 3.09 28.46 -31.70
C PHE A 481 3.90 29.62 -31.11
N ASN A 482 4.71 29.38 -30.07
CA ASN A 482 5.67 30.34 -29.50
C ASN A 482 5.09 31.74 -29.19
N PHE A 483 3.90 31.78 -28.58
CA PHE A 483 3.28 33.04 -28.20
C PHE A 483 4.03 33.70 -27.03
N SER A 484 4.18 35.03 -27.10
CA SER A 484 4.88 35.82 -26.07
C SER A 484 4.07 36.00 -24.78
N HIS A 485 2.74 35.81 -24.84
CA HIS A 485 1.83 35.93 -23.71
C HIS A 485 0.70 34.90 -23.75
N THR A 486 0.01 34.71 -22.63
CA THR A 486 -1.19 33.87 -22.50
C THR A 486 -2.41 34.51 -23.20
N GLY A 487 -3.47 33.75 -23.49
CA GLY A 487 -4.75 34.23 -24.02
C GLY A 487 -5.01 33.89 -25.48
N HIS A 488 -4.43 32.79 -25.97
CA HIS A 488 -4.51 32.38 -27.38
C HIS A 488 -5.26 31.06 -27.60
N PHE A 489 -5.38 30.24 -26.57
CA PHE A 489 -5.98 28.91 -26.67
C PHE A 489 -7.41 28.90 -26.13
N TYR A 490 -8.34 28.44 -26.96
CA TYR A 490 -9.77 28.41 -26.68
C TYR A 490 -10.36 27.04 -27.03
N THR A 491 -11.55 26.76 -26.54
CA THR A 491 -12.34 25.57 -26.87
C THR A 491 -13.70 25.97 -27.39
N CYS A 492 -14.19 25.25 -28.40
CA CYS A 492 -15.58 25.36 -28.84
C CYS A 492 -16.53 24.77 -27.77
N ARG A 493 -17.85 24.90 -27.97
CA ARG A 493 -18.87 24.35 -27.05
C ARG A 493 -18.68 22.87 -26.74
N ASN A 494 -18.16 22.11 -27.71
CA ASN A 494 -17.93 20.66 -27.60
C ASN A 494 -16.53 20.28 -27.11
N GLY A 495 -15.68 21.27 -26.77
CA GLY A 495 -14.37 21.02 -26.15
C GLY A 495 -13.17 20.94 -27.10
N HIS A 496 -13.36 20.98 -28.42
CA HIS A 496 -12.24 21.00 -29.38
C HIS A 496 -11.44 22.30 -29.27
N VAL A 497 -10.12 22.17 -29.15
CA VAL A 497 -9.19 23.29 -28.95
C VAL A 497 -8.93 23.99 -30.28
N PHE A 498 -8.99 25.32 -30.27
CA PHE A 498 -8.60 26.17 -31.38
C PHE A 498 -7.78 27.36 -30.87
N VAL A 499 -7.05 28.00 -31.79
CA VAL A 499 -6.14 29.09 -31.46
C VAL A 499 -6.62 30.38 -32.11
N ILE A 500 -6.60 31.48 -31.36
CA ILE A 500 -6.74 32.84 -31.88
C ILE A 500 -5.35 33.47 -31.90
N GLY A 501 -4.84 33.78 -33.09
CA GLY A 501 -3.51 34.38 -33.28
C GLY A 501 -3.45 35.88 -32.93
N GLU A 502 -2.39 36.56 -33.39
CA GLU A 502 -2.18 38.00 -33.22
C GLU A 502 -2.14 38.45 -31.75
N CYS A 503 -3.13 39.23 -31.31
CA CYS A 503 -3.25 39.70 -29.93
C CYS A 503 -3.95 38.68 -29.01
N GLY A 504 -4.50 37.59 -29.55
CA GLY A 504 -5.27 36.58 -28.80
C GLY A 504 -6.76 36.89 -28.65
N GLY A 505 -7.20 38.09 -29.05
CA GLY A 505 -8.59 38.54 -28.92
C GLY A 505 -9.44 38.21 -30.14
N ALA A 506 -10.67 37.76 -29.92
CA ALA A 506 -11.56 37.30 -30.99
C ALA A 506 -12.04 38.45 -31.90
N MET A 507 -11.50 38.52 -33.12
CA MET A 507 -11.85 39.54 -34.13
C MET A 507 -12.59 38.98 -35.34
N GLN A 508 -12.57 37.66 -35.51
CA GLN A 508 -13.22 36.96 -36.61
C GLN A 508 -13.99 35.74 -36.08
N ALA A 509 -15.18 35.51 -36.61
CA ALA A 509 -15.98 34.32 -36.35
C ALA A 509 -15.80 33.31 -37.50
N SER A 510 -15.76 32.03 -37.15
CA SER A 510 -15.64 30.90 -38.08
C SER A 510 -16.43 29.69 -37.53
N ARG A 511 -16.24 28.51 -38.13
CA ARG A 511 -16.79 27.24 -37.66
C ARG A 511 -15.67 26.28 -37.27
N CYS A 512 -15.90 25.54 -36.19
CA CYS A 512 -15.00 24.47 -35.75
C CYS A 512 -14.85 23.44 -36.88
N PRO A 513 -13.61 23.10 -37.30
CA PRO A 513 -13.40 22.14 -38.39
C PRO A 513 -13.81 20.70 -38.00
N GLU A 514 -13.91 20.41 -36.70
CA GLU A 514 -14.25 19.08 -36.19
C GLU A 514 -15.76 18.87 -35.98
N CYS A 515 -16.47 19.86 -35.44
CA CYS A 515 -17.89 19.71 -35.09
C CYS A 515 -18.84 20.75 -35.71
N GLY A 516 -18.32 21.73 -36.45
CA GLY A 516 -19.12 22.76 -37.13
C GLY A 516 -19.74 23.84 -36.24
N GLU A 517 -19.59 23.74 -34.92
CA GLU A 517 -20.04 24.75 -33.95
C GLU A 517 -19.34 26.11 -34.18
N PRO A 518 -19.97 27.24 -33.82
CA PRO A 518 -19.35 28.56 -33.93
C PRO A 518 -18.06 28.66 -33.11
N VAL A 519 -17.01 29.24 -33.70
CA VAL A 519 -15.74 29.53 -33.02
C VAL A 519 -15.28 30.96 -33.32
N GLY A 520 -14.55 31.57 -32.38
CA GLY A 520 -14.03 32.92 -32.51
C GLY A 520 -15.01 33.96 -31.97
N GLY A 521 -15.16 35.08 -32.67
CA GLY A 521 -15.95 36.22 -32.18
C GLY A 521 -15.71 37.51 -32.95
N SER A 522 -16.05 38.66 -32.36
CA SER A 522 -15.81 39.96 -33.00
C SER A 522 -15.55 41.05 -31.97
N SER A 523 -14.81 42.10 -32.36
CA SER A 523 -14.48 43.23 -31.47
C SER A 523 -13.78 42.81 -30.17
N HIS A 524 -12.85 41.87 -30.25
CA HIS A 524 -12.18 41.19 -29.13
C HIS A 524 -13.13 40.47 -28.15
N ARG A 525 -14.40 40.30 -28.52
CA ARG A 525 -15.39 39.57 -27.73
C ARG A 525 -15.56 38.18 -28.28
N LEU A 526 -15.15 37.20 -27.48
CA LEU A 526 -15.33 35.79 -27.77
C LEU A 526 -16.83 35.43 -27.81
N ASP A 527 -17.21 34.53 -28.71
CA ASP A 527 -18.54 33.94 -28.74
C ASP A 527 -18.87 33.31 -27.38
N ASN A 528 -20.10 33.50 -26.90
CA ASN A 528 -20.51 33.08 -25.55
C ASN A 528 -20.52 31.55 -25.36
N THR A 529 -20.47 30.79 -26.44
CA THR A 529 -20.40 29.32 -26.41
C THR A 529 -18.96 28.81 -26.36
N ASN A 530 -17.97 29.66 -26.58
CA ASN A 530 -16.55 29.30 -26.51
C ASN A 530 -16.00 29.54 -25.09
N ARG A 531 -14.92 28.84 -24.74
CA ARG A 531 -14.24 28.96 -23.43
C ARG A 531 -12.74 29.02 -23.61
N GLN A 532 -12.00 29.57 -22.65
CA GLN A 532 -10.53 29.45 -22.66
C GLN A 532 -10.10 28.01 -22.39
N ALA A 533 -9.07 27.56 -23.10
CA ALA A 533 -8.46 26.25 -22.91
C ALA A 533 -7.40 26.34 -21.78
N LEU A 534 -7.86 26.36 -20.52
CA LEU A 534 -7.01 26.62 -19.35
C LEU A 534 -5.78 25.72 -19.28
N ASP A 535 -5.91 24.44 -19.61
CA ASP A 535 -4.79 23.49 -19.66
C ASP A 535 -3.65 23.96 -20.58
N PHE A 536 -3.96 24.55 -21.74
CA PHE A 536 -2.95 25.05 -22.68
C PHE A 536 -2.38 26.39 -22.25
N GLU A 537 -3.19 27.22 -21.59
CA GLU A 537 -2.77 28.51 -21.04
C GLU A 537 -1.83 28.36 -19.84
N ASP A 538 -2.06 27.35 -19.01
CA ASP A 538 -1.18 27.01 -17.89
C ASP A 538 0.15 26.43 -18.42
N ILE A 539 0.10 25.56 -19.43
CA ILE A 539 1.32 25.09 -20.11
C ILE A 539 2.09 26.25 -20.75
N ALA A 540 1.41 27.19 -21.42
CA ALA A 540 2.05 28.37 -22.01
C ALA A 540 2.75 29.23 -20.94
N ARG A 541 2.13 29.41 -19.78
CA ARG A 541 2.73 30.09 -18.63
C ARG A 541 3.97 29.37 -18.13
N ASP A 542 3.91 28.05 -18.00
CA ASP A 542 5.03 27.20 -17.57
C ASP A 542 6.18 27.18 -18.60
N GLN A 543 5.89 27.42 -19.88
CA GLN A 543 6.89 27.61 -20.94
C GLN A 543 7.40 29.07 -21.06
N GLY A 544 6.99 29.98 -20.17
CA GLY A 544 7.52 31.34 -20.07
C GLY A 544 6.70 32.44 -20.76
N ALA A 545 5.48 32.15 -21.23
CA ALA A 545 4.59 33.17 -21.75
C ALA A 545 4.15 34.14 -20.64
N GLN A 546 4.25 35.45 -20.89
CA GLN A 546 3.82 36.46 -19.93
C GLN A 546 2.29 36.52 -19.83
N ARG A 547 1.75 37.17 -18.79
CA ARG A 547 0.31 37.46 -18.74
C ARG A 547 -0.05 38.39 -19.90
N SER A 548 -1.19 38.13 -20.57
CA SER A 548 -1.72 39.03 -21.59
C SER A 548 -1.71 40.50 -21.10
N PRO A 549 -1.16 41.44 -21.87
CA PRO A 549 -1.19 42.86 -21.52
C PRO A 549 -2.57 43.51 -21.72
N TRP A 550 -3.53 42.77 -22.30
CA TRP A 550 -4.86 43.25 -22.64
C TRP A 550 -5.93 42.70 -21.68
N ASN A 551 -6.93 43.53 -21.35
CA ASN A 551 -7.97 43.24 -20.35
C ASN A 551 -9.32 42.81 -20.94
N TRP A 552 -9.38 42.45 -22.22
CA TRP A 552 -10.63 42.03 -22.87
C TRP A 552 -11.04 40.60 -22.51
#